data_AF-A0A9D8PUE3-F1
#
_entry.id   AF-A0A9D8PUE3-F1
#
_cell.length_a   1.000
_cell.length_b   1.000
_cell.length_c   1.000
_cell.angle_alpha   90.00
_cell.angle_beta   90.00
_cell.angle_gamma   90.00
#
_symmetry.space_group_name_H-M   'P 1'
#
loop_
_entity.id
_entity.type
_entity.pdbx_description
1 polymer ?
#
loop_
_entity_poly.entity_id
_entity_poly.type
_entity_poly.pdbx_seq_one_letter_code
_entity_poly.pdbx_strand_id
1 'polypeptide(L)'
;MDIKPILSALGRHRIAAALIVLEIALACAVLCNAFLLIAGRLQLMHIDSGVQENTVGMIALSGCDGCNNADLNARVLGALRAIPGVRAAGAANSAPFGPRAGMMGATLDREGKQWGGVLHFYMADAAAIETL
;
A
#
# COMPACT_ATOMS: atom_id res chain seq x y z
N MET A 1 -22.87 -47.76 -2.48
CA MET A 1 -23.49 -46.73 -3.34
C MET A 1 -23.00 -46.98 -4.76
N ASP A 2 -23.90 -47.30 -5.70
CA ASP A 2 -23.52 -47.66 -7.07
C ASP A 2 -23.49 -46.41 -7.98
N ILE A 3 -22.29 -45.96 -8.34
CA ILE A 3 -22.05 -44.73 -9.12
C ILE A 3 -22.11 -44.99 -10.65
N LYS A 4 -22.07 -46.26 -11.07
CA LYS A 4 -22.07 -46.64 -12.48
C LYS A 4 -23.25 -46.09 -13.29
N PRO A 5 -24.50 -46.07 -12.80
CA PRO A 5 -25.61 -45.53 -13.58
C PRO A 5 -25.49 -44.02 -13.83
N ILE A 6 -24.91 -43.26 -12.89
CA ILE A 6 -24.69 -41.81 -13.02
C ILE A 6 -23.64 -41.53 -14.10
N LEU A 7 -22.52 -42.25 -14.08
CA LEU A 7 -21.45 -42.13 -15.08
C LEU A 7 -21.94 -42.54 -16.48
N SER A 8 -22.77 -43.60 -16.56
CA SER A 8 -23.37 -44.06 -17.82
C SER A 8 -24.32 -43.00 -18.42
N ALA A 9 -25.14 -42.36 -17.59
CA ALA A 9 -26.04 -41.28 -18.02
C ALA A 9 -25.26 -40.03 -18.49
N LEU A 10 -24.20 -39.63 -17.78
CA LEU A 10 -23.31 -38.54 -18.18
C LEU A 10 -22.62 -38.81 -19.53
N GLY A 11 -22.20 -40.06 -19.76
CA GLY A 11 -21.56 -40.50 -21.00
C GLY A 11 -22.46 -40.41 -22.24
N ARG A 12 -23.79 -40.34 -22.08
CA ARG A 12 -24.77 -40.17 -23.16
C ARG A 12 -24.99 -38.71 -23.56
N HIS A 13 -24.79 -37.77 -22.64
CA HIS A 13 -24.89 -36.31 -22.88
C HIS A 13 -23.54 -35.61 -22.68
N ARG A 14 -22.52 -36.05 -23.42
CA ARG A 14 -21.11 -35.66 -23.22
C ARG A 14 -20.85 -34.16 -23.25
N ILE A 15 -21.50 -33.43 -24.16
CA ILE A 15 -21.32 -31.97 -24.28
C ILE A 15 -21.87 -31.26 -23.05
N ALA A 16 -23.10 -31.58 -22.63
CA ALA A 16 -23.71 -30.97 -21.45
C ALA A 16 -22.91 -31.29 -20.19
N ALA A 17 -22.51 -32.55 -20.02
CA ALA A 17 -21.65 -32.98 -18.91
C ALA A 17 -20.30 -32.25 -18.90
N ALA A 18 -19.66 -32.12 -20.06
CA ALA A 18 -18.38 -31.44 -20.19
C ALA A 18 -18.49 -29.93 -19.89
N LEU A 19 -19.55 -29.27 -20.36
CA LEU A 19 -19.79 -27.85 -20.08
C LEU A 19 -19.98 -27.61 -18.58
N ILE A 20 -20.76 -28.45 -17.89
CA ILE A 20 -20.95 -28.33 -16.43
C ILE A 20 -19.64 -28.52 -15.68
N VAL A 21 -18.85 -29.53 -16.03
CA VAL A 21 -17.54 -29.77 -15.40
C VAL A 21 -16.59 -28.60 -15.68
N LEU A 22 -16.57 -28.08 -16.91
CA LEU A 22 -15.73 -26.94 -17.29
C LEU A 22 -16.13 -25.67 -16.53
N GLU A 23 -17.43 -25.42 -16.38
CA GLU A 23 -17.95 -24.28 -15.62
C GLU A 23 -17.53 -24.37 -14.14
N ILE A 24 -17.72 -25.53 -13.50
CA ILE A 24 -17.31 -25.74 -12.11
C ILE A 24 -15.79 -25.59 -11.97
N ALA A 25 -15.01 -26.16 -12.90
CA ALA A 25 -13.56 -26.06 -12.89
C ALA A 25 -13.10 -24.60 -13.04
N LEU A 26 -13.71 -23.85 -13.96
CA LEU A 26 -13.41 -22.43 -14.16
C LEU A 26 -13.79 -21.60 -12.94
N ALA A 27 -14.96 -21.84 -12.34
CA ALA A 27 -15.39 -21.17 -11.12
C ALA A 27 -14.43 -21.44 -9.95
N CYS A 28 -14.02 -22.71 -9.74
CA CYS A 28 -13.01 -23.07 -8.75
C CYS A 28 -11.65 -22.41 -9.04
N ALA A 29 -11.21 -22.36 -10.30
CA ALA A 29 -9.95 -21.72 -10.67
C ALA A 29 -9.95 -20.21 -10.35
N VAL A 30 -11.03 -19.51 -10.68
CA VAL A 30 -11.20 -18.09 -10.33
C VAL A 30 -11.22 -17.90 -8.82
N LEU A 31 -11.96 -18.75 -8.09
CA LEU A 31 -12.06 -18.67 -6.64
C LEU A 31 -10.70 -18.88 -5.95
N CYS A 32 -9.94 -19.89 -6.35
CA CYS A 32 -8.59 -20.14 -5.83
C CYS A 32 -7.65 -18.94 -6.09
N ASN A 33 -7.67 -18.39 -7.30
CA ASN A 33 -6.88 -17.21 -7.64
C ASN A 33 -7.27 -16.00 -6.78
N ALA A 34 -8.58 -15.78 -6.57
CA ALA A 34 -9.07 -14.70 -5.73
C ALA A 34 -8.58 -14.86 -4.27
N PHE A 35 -8.65 -16.07 -3.71
CA PHE A 35 -8.15 -16.33 -2.36
C PHE A 35 -6.65 -16.08 -2.23
N LEU A 36 -5.83 -16.50 -3.20
CA LEU A 36 -4.40 -16.23 -3.19
C LEU A 36 -4.09 -14.73 -3.24
N LEU A 37 -4.81 -13.97 -4.06
CA LEU A 37 -4.67 -12.51 -4.12
C LEU A 37 -5.06 -11.83 -2.80
N ILE A 38 -6.16 -12.27 -2.18
CA ILE A 38 -6.61 -11.75 -0.87
C ILE A 38 -5.61 -12.09 0.23
N ALA A 39 -5.12 -13.34 0.28
CA ALA A 39 -4.12 -13.77 1.25
C ALA A 39 -2.81 -12.97 1.11
N GLY A 40 -2.33 -12.76 -0.11
CA GLY A 40 -1.18 -11.90 -0.37
C GLY A 40 -1.42 -10.46 0.07
N ARG A 41 -2.63 -9.92 -0.17
CA ARG A 41 -2.99 -8.57 0.30
C ARG A 41 -3.02 -8.48 1.82
N LEU A 42 -3.56 -9.49 2.51
CA LEU A 42 -3.56 -9.56 3.97
C LEU A 42 -2.14 -9.60 4.52
N GLN A 43 -1.24 -10.38 3.92
CA GLN A 43 0.17 -10.42 4.33
C GLN A 43 0.84 -9.06 4.17
N LEU A 44 0.62 -8.37 3.05
CA LEU A 44 1.17 -7.01 2.83
C LEU A 44 0.66 -6.00 3.88
N MET A 45 -0.58 -6.13 4.35
CA MET A 45 -1.13 -5.26 5.40
C MET A 45 -0.58 -5.55 6.80
N HIS A 46 0.07 -6.69 7.00
CA HIS A 46 0.74 -7.04 8.27
C HIS A 46 2.26 -6.82 8.21
N ILE A 47 2.76 -6.17 7.15
CA ILE A 47 4.17 -5.79 7.11
C ILE A 47 4.43 -4.77 8.20
N ASP A 48 5.37 -5.08 9.09
CA ASP A 48 5.87 -4.15 10.09
C ASP A 48 6.51 -2.95 9.39
N SER A 49 5.95 -1.77 9.63
CA SER A 49 6.40 -0.50 9.09
C SER A 49 7.70 0.00 9.72
N GLY A 50 8.11 -0.60 10.86
CA GLY A 50 9.26 -0.19 11.64
C GLY A 50 9.04 1.08 12.45
N VAL A 51 7.81 1.58 12.51
CA VAL A 51 7.42 2.79 13.28
C VAL A 51 6.27 2.45 14.23
N GLN A 52 6.15 3.16 15.33
CA GLN A 52 5.07 2.93 16.30
C GLN A 52 3.72 3.50 15.83
N GLU A 53 3.05 2.79 14.92
CA GLU A 53 1.80 3.20 14.25
C GLU A 53 0.65 3.60 15.20
N ASN A 54 0.62 3.06 16.43
CA ASN A 54 -0.41 3.38 17.42
C ASN A 54 -0.17 4.70 18.18
N THR A 55 1.01 5.29 18.07
CA THR A 55 1.39 6.54 18.78
C THR A 55 1.79 7.68 17.85
N VAL A 56 1.91 7.39 16.55
CA VAL A 56 2.32 8.36 15.52
C VAL A 56 1.15 8.70 14.63
N GLY A 57 0.98 9.99 14.35
CA GLY A 57 0.01 10.50 13.38
C GLY A 57 0.71 11.42 12.39
N MET A 58 0.32 11.34 11.11
CA MET A 58 0.79 12.25 10.07
C MET A 58 -0.31 13.25 9.70
N ILE A 59 0.04 14.54 9.71
CA ILE A 59 -0.86 15.62 9.32
C ILE A 59 -0.32 16.24 8.04
N ALA A 60 -1.13 16.21 6.98
CA ALA A 60 -0.83 16.90 5.73
C ALA A 60 -1.63 18.20 5.68
N LEU A 61 -0.93 19.32 5.47
CA LEU A 61 -1.54 20.62 5.26
C LEU A 61 -1.72 20.83 3.75
N SER A 62 -2.92 21.20 3.32
CA SER A 62 -3.24 21.49 1.91
C SER A 62 -4.15 22.72 1.81
N GLY A 63 -4.21 23.32 0.62
CA GLY A 63 -5.16 24.39 0.33
C GLY A 63 -4.81 25.78 0.88
N CYS A 64 -3.54 26.07 1.20
CA CYS A 64 -3.11 27.45 1.38
C CYS A 64 -2.33 27.97 0.18
N ASP A 65 -3.03 28.68 -0.70
CA ASP A 65 -2.42 29.39 -1.81
C ASP A 65 -1.67 30.64 -1.32
N GLY A 66 -0.40 30.79 -1.70
CA GLY A 66 0.43 31.94 -1.33
C GLY A 66 0.99 31.92 0.10
N CYS A 67 0.73 30.87 0.89
CA CYS A 67 1.37 30.70 2.18
C CYS A 67 2.88 30.42 2.04
N ASN A 68 3.65 30.93 3.00
CA ASN A 68 5.01 30.46 3.21
C ASN A 68 4.95 29.13 3.98
N ASN A 69 5.20 28.01 3.29
CA ASN A 69 5.18 26.67 3.87
C ASN A 69 6.10 26.53 5.10
N ALA A 70 7.25 27.23 5.13
CA ALA A 70 8.15 27.16 6.26
C ALA A 70 7.57 27.82 7.52
N ASP A 71 6.94 28.99 7.36
CA ASP A 71 6.27 29.69 8.47
C ASP A 71 5.04 28.90 8.95
N LEU A 72 4.22 28.39 8.03
CA LEU A 72 3.09 27.54 8.38
C LEU A 72 3.51 26.29 9.15
N ASN A 73 4.50 25.54 8.66
CA ASN A 73 4.99 24.36 9.34
C ASN A 73 5.52 24.69 10.73
N ALA A 74 6.27 25.80 10.89
CA ALA A 74 6.77 26.22 12.19
C ALA A 74 5.62 26.52 13.18
N ARG A 75 4.57 27.23 12.74
CA ARG A 75 3.39 27.55 13.56
C ARG A 75 2.62 26.29 13.96
N VAL A 76 2.36 25.41 13.00
CA VAL A 76 1.60 24.16 13.25
C VAL A 76 2.38 23.24 14.16
N LEU A 77 3.69 23.06 13.94
CA LEU A 77 4.53 22.27 14.85
C LEU A 77 4.57 22.85 16.26
N GLY A 78 4.64 24.18 16.40
CA GLY A 78 4.55 24.85 17.69
C GLY A 78 3.21 24.57 18.40
N ALA A 79 2.10 24.64 17.66
CA ALA A 79 0.78 24.34 18.19
C ALA A 79 0.64 22.86 18.59
N LEU A 80 1.13 21.92 17.77
CA LEU A 80 1.09 20.49 18.08
C LEU A 80 1.87 20.15 19.34
N ARG A 81 3.07 20.73 19.52
CA ARG A 81 3.89 20.53 20.72
C ARG A 81 3.26 21.08 21.99
N ALA A 82 2.35 22.06 21.88
CA ALA A 82 1.63 22.63 23.01
C ALA A 82 0.45 21.76 23.49
N ILE A 83 0.04 20.74 22.72
CA ILE A 83 -1.06 19.85 23.09
C ILE A 83 -0.60 18.88 24.19
N PRO A 84 -1.30 18.81 25.34
CA PRO A 84 -0.99 17.84 26.38
C PRO A 84 -1.02 16.40 25.86
N GLY A 85 0.05 15.64 26.10
CA GLY A 85 0.19 14.26 25.65
C GLY A 85 1.00 14.07 24.36
N VAL A 86 1.29 15.14 23.61
CA VAL A 86 2.23 15.09 22.48
C VAL A 86 3.65 15.01 23.03
N ARG A 87 4.36 13.90 22.73
CA ARG A 87 5.76 13.69 23.16
C ARG A 87 6.77 14.37 22.25
N ALA A 88 6.55 14.29 20.95
CA ALA A 88 7.38 14.93 19.92
C ALA A 88 6.51 15.25 18.71
N ALA A 89 6.94 16.24 17.92
CA ALA A 89 6.35 16.57 16.64
C ALA A 89 7.43 17.18 15.74
N GLY A 90 7.50 16.74 14.49
CA GLY A 90 8.44 17.22 13.48
C GLY A 90 7.86 17.15 12.08
N ALA A 91 8.58 17.71 11.12
CA ALA A 91 8.22 17.67 9.71
C ALA A 91 8.81 16.44 9.03
N ALA A 92 7.97 15.73 8.28
CA ALA A 92 8.37 14.65 7.38
C ALA A 92 7.61 14.78 6.05
N ASN A 93 8.20 14.30 4.96
CA ASN A 93 7.55 14.32 3.65
C ASN A 93 6.57 13.15 3.48
N SER A 94 6.85 11.99 4.07
CA SER A 94 6.04 10.78 3.91
C SER A 94 6.27 9.83 5.08
N ALA A 95 5.21 9.13 5.50
CA ALA A 95 5.29 8.01 6.42
C ALA A 95 5.59 6.71 5.64
N PRO A 96 6.16 5.67 6.28
CA PRO A 96 6.25 4.35 5.68
C PRO A 96 4.87 3.90 5.16
N PHE A 97 4.84 3.34 3.95
CA PHE A 97 3.62 2.90 3.24
C PHE A 97 2.54 3.98 2.99
N GLY A 98 2.83 5.25 3.31
CA GLY A 98 1.97 6.38 3.04
C GLY A 98 2.05 6.86 1.58
N PRO A 99 1.29 7.91 1.23
CA PRO A 99 1.41 8.58 -0.06
C PRO A 99 2.85 9.03 -0.32
N ARG A 100 3.32 8.81 -1.55
CA ARG A 100 4.66 9.24 -1.97
C ARG A 100 4.70 10.75 -2.16
N ALA A 101 5.57 11.46 -1.43
CA ALA A 101 5.72 12.90 -1.56
C ALA A 101 7.11 13.36 -2.04
N GLY A 102 8.14 12.54 -1.89
CA GLY A 102 9.51 12.85 -2.33
C GLY A 102 9.93 11.98 -3.51
N MET A 103 9.79 12.48 -4.74
CA MET A 103 10.26 11.79 -5.95
C MET A 103 11.23 12.67 -6.72
N MET A 104 12.33 12.08 -7.17
CA MET A 104 13.34 12.76 -7.98
C MET A 104 13.83 11.84 -9.10
N GLY A 105 13.88 12.37 -10.32
CA GLY A 105 14.57 11.70 -11.42
C GLY A 105 16.07 11.70 -11.18
N ALA A 106 16.72 10.55 -11.35
CA ALA A 106 18.15 10.39 -11.19
C ALA A 106 18.80 9.92 -12.49
N THR A 107 20.01 10.43 -12.75
CA THR A 107 20.88 9.98 -13.86
C THR A 107 22.12 9.30 -13.29
N LEU A 108 22.65 8.32 -14.03
CA LEU A 108 23.83 7.55 -13.62
C LEU A 108 25.14 8.27 -13.91
N ASP A 109 25.10 9.29 -14.78
CA ASP A 109 26.21 10.14 -15.12
C ASP A 109 25.94 11.61 -14.75
N ARG A 110 27.04 12.37 -14.61
CA ARG A 110 27.01 13.79 -14.30
C ARG A 110 26.48 14.65 -15.45
N GLU A 111 26.63 14.20 -16.69
CA GLU A 111 26.16 14.92 -17.89
C GLU A 111 24.65 14.75 -18.13
N GLY A 112 23.98 13.91 -17.33
CA GLY A 112 22.54 13.68 -17.38
C GLY A 112 22.06 12.84 -18.56
N LYS A 113 22.95 12.10 -19.24
CA LYS A 113 22.66 11.38 -20.49
C LYS A 113 22.15 9.96 -20.29
N GLN A 114 22.44 9.34 -19.14
CA GLN A 114 22.06 7.99 -18.77
C GLN A 114 20.99 8.03 -17.68
N TRP A 115 19.74 7.81 -18.09
CA TRP A 115 18.62 7.76 -17.15
C TRP A 115 18.77 6.56 -16.19
N GLY A 116 18.73 6.85 -14.88
CA GLY A 116 18.91 5.86 -13.82
C GLY A 116 17.62 5.46 -13.11
N GLY A 117 16.56 6.26 -13.21
CA GLY A 117 15.29 5.96 -12.58
C GLY A 117 14.59 7.15 -11.94
N VAL A 118 13.51 6.86 -11.23
CA VAL A 118 12.87 7.80 -10.28
C VAL A 118 13.09 7.25 -8.88
N LEU A 119 13.80 8.01 -8.06
CA LEU A 119 14.04 7.68 -6.66
C LEU A 119 12.89 8.22 -5.82
N HIS A 120 12.33 7.37 -4.97
CA HIS A 120 11.50 7.80 -3.85
C HIS A 120 12.38 7.91 -2.62
N PHE A 121 12.36 9.06 -1.95
CA PHE A 121 13.18 9.31 -0.77
C PHE A 121 12.34 9.87 0.37
N TYR A 122 12.71 9.49 1.58
CA TYR A 122 12.10 9.97 2.81
C TYR A 122 12.97 11.11 3.36
N MET A 123 12.31 12.20 3.72
CA MET A 123 12.90 13.33 4.42
C MET A 123 12.16 13.51 5.74
N ALA A 124 12.91 13.64 6.82
CA ALA A 124 12.40 13.92 8.14
C ALA A 124 13.39 14.87 8.84
N ASP A 125 12.88 15.82 9.62
CA ASP A 125 13.72 16.58 10.55
C ASP A 125 14.08 15.72 11.78
N ALA A 126 15.00 16.21 12.60
CA ALA A 126 15.45 15.48 13.80
C ALA A 126 14.30 15.18 14.78
N ALA A 127 13.35 16.12 14.93
CA ALA A 127 12.21 15.94 15.83
C ALA A 127 11.20 14.92 15.30
N ALA A 128 11.08 14.77 13.98
CA ALA A 128 10.26 13.75 13.35
C ALA A 128 10.87 12.37 13.56
N ILE A 129 12.20 12.22 13.55
CA ILE A 129 12.85 10.95 13.88
C ILE A 129 12.53 10.52 15.32
N GLU A 130 12.48 11.46 16.27
CA GLU A 130 12.09 11.17 17.66
C GLU A 130 10.62 10.71 17.82
N THR A 131 9.78 10.93 16.80
CA THR A 131 8.40 10.44 16.82
C THR A 131 8.27 8.97 16.43
N LEU A 132 9.22 8.43 15.66
CA LEU A 132 9.09 7.12 14.99
C LEU A 132 9.24 5.92 15.95
#